data_AF-A0A975B7E6-F1
#
_entry.id   AF-A0A975B7E6-F1
#
_cell.length_a   1.000
_cell.length_b   1.000
_cell.length_c   1.000
_cell.angle_alpha   90.00
_cell.angle_beta   90.00
_cell.angle_gamma   90.00
#
_symmetry.space_group_name_H-M   'P 1'
#
loop_
_entity.id
_entity.type
_entity.pdbx_description
1 polymer ?
#
loop_
_entity_poly.entity_id
_entity_poly.type
_entity_poly.pdbx_seq_one_letter_code
_entity_poly.pdbx_strand_id
1 'polypeptide(L)'
;MNCVFQTHPIRADWFNITEEDTDKKISLHNLLLINEQIERDSRFPLNESYFEQMIETIGIYTSVCPEIFRLILTRLTELAVLTAGNYADACEFTAAGDFLVNPKHIDIHIKGFNAPVRKHRHLRISEQLAPLMDFSNPIRWLINNTFTHIRKKAILPCLRDMLKASGRISPDYLETLDKKMCRIADTIAFLMSWKVENLSDLHDRLQAAGRNERLFVEKKLCRFNKTLFNEIGKDIQVITNDTAVKRYFFPKAVIPGNTPNINDSSLCHY
;
A
#
# COMPACT_ATOMS: atom_id res chain seq x y z
N MET A 1 62.66 12.48 46.35
CA MET A 1 62.25 11.75 45.13
C MET A 1 61.61 10.44 45.58
N ASN A 2 60.28 10.38 45.62
CA ASN A 2 59.51 9.14 45.82
C ASN A 2 58.39 9.16 44.77
N CYS A 3 58.43 8.19 43.87
CA CYS A 3 57.44 8.00 42.81
C CYS A 3 56.43 6.97 43.33
N VAL A 4 55.22 7.42 43.67
CA VAL A 4 54.08 6.54 44.01
C VAL A 4 53.14 6.58 42.82
N PHE A 5 53.06 5.47 42.08
CA PHE A 5 52.06 5.27 41.03
C PHE A 5 50.68 5.13 41.68
N GLN A 6 49.83 6.15 41.51
CA GLN A 6 48.39 6.01 41.74
C GLN A 6 47.78 5.29 40.53
N THR A 7 47.36 4.05 40.72
CA THR A 7 46.45 3.37 39.80
C THR A 7 45.06 3.99 39.96
N HIS A 8 44.59 4.69 38.94
CA HIS A 8 43.18 5.06 38.85
C HIS A 8 42.35 3.81 38.55
N PRO A 9 41.26 3.55 39.29
CA PRO A 9 40.32 2.51 38.89
C PRO A 9 39.64 2.97 37.59
N ILE A 10 39.77 2.15 36.55
CA ILE A 10 38.96 2.25 35.34
C ILE A 10 37.50 2.10 35.79
N ARG A 11 36.75 3.20 35.74
CA ARG A 11 35.30 3.20 35.99
C ARG A 11 34.66 2.28 34.95
N ALA A 12 34.14 1.16 35.42
CA ALA A 12 33.31 0.25 34.65
C ALA A 12 31.91 0.88 34.49
N ASP A 13 31.80 1.91 33.64
CA ASP A 13 30.51 2.49 33.23
C ASP A 13 29.98 1.75 31.98
N TRP A 14 30.09 0.42 31.95
CA TRP A 14 29.56 -0.43 30.88
C TRP A 14 28.38 -1.22 31.43
N PHE A 15 27.23 -1.15 30.73
CA PHE A 15 25.94 -1.80 30.97
C PHE A 15 24.90 -1.04 31.83
N ASN A 16 24.49 0.15 31.37
CA ASN A 16 23.10 0.57 31.56
C ASN A 16 22.36 0.42 30.23
N ILE A 17 21.92 -0.79 29.90
CA ILE A 17 20.87 -0.99 28.89
C ILE A 17 19.62 -0.37 29.50
N THR A 18 19.10 0.70 28.90
CA THR A 18 17.85 1.31 29.36
C THR A 18 16.67 0.45 28.93
N GLU A 19 15.54 0.57 29.63
CA GLU A 19 14.27 -0.08 29.27
C GLU A 19 13.85 0.29 27.83
N GLU A 20 14.12 1.55 27.43
CA GLU A 20 13.93 2.09 26.08
C GLU A 20 14.76 1.35 25.00
N ASP A 21 15.99 0.94 25.31
CA ASP A 21 16.81 0.12 24.41
C ASP A 21 16.27 -1.31 24.26
N THR A 22 15.53 -1.81 25.26
CA THR A 22 14.92 -3.14 25.23
C THR A 22 13.65 -3.14 24.39
N ASP A 23 12.78 -2.16 24.57
CA ASP A 23 11.54 -1.99 23.78
C ASP A 23 11.81 -1.78 22.30
N LYS A 24 12.86 -1.01 21.99
CA LYS A 24 13.29 -0.79 20.60
C LYS A 24 13.81 -2.07 19.96
N LYS A 25 14.58 -2.89 20.69
CA LYS A 25 15.05 -4.20 20.19
C LYS A 25 13.90 -5.16 19.95
N ILE A 26 12.92 -5.22 20.86
CA ILE A 26 11.72 -6.05 20.70
C ILE A 26 10.93 -5.60 19.46
N SER A 27 10.72 -4.30 19.30
CA SER A 27 10.01 -3.72 18.14
C SER A 27 10.72 -4.03 16.82
N LEU A 28 12.04 -3.91 16.81
CA LEU A 28 12.89 -4.22 15.67
C LEU A 28 12.80 -5.71 15.28
N HIS A 29 12.84 -6.61 16.27
CA HIS A 29 12.64 -8.04 16.06
C HIS A 29 11.25 -8.34 15.48
N ASN A 30 10.19 -7.73 16.01
CA ASN A 30 8.84 -7.90 15.49
C ASN A 30 8.70 -7.43 14.04
N LEU A 31 9.33 -6.30 13.68
CA LEU A 31 9.35 -5.81 12.30
C LEU A 31 10.09 -6.78 11.34
N LEU A 32 11.12 -7.47 11.80
CA LEU A 32 11.73 -8.56 11.02
C LEU A 32 10.79 -9.73 10.81
N LEU A 33 10.10 -10.18 11.86
CA LEU A 33 9.12 -11.26 11.74
C LEU A 33 8.01 -10.89 10.75
N ILE A 34 7.55 -9.65 10.77
CA ILE A 34 6.60 -9.13 9.78
C ILE A 34 7.20 -9.15 8.37
N ASN A 35 8.44 -8.71 8.21
CA ASN A 35 9.14 -8.74 6.92
C ASN A 35 9.23 -10.18 6.36
N GLU A 36 9.54 -11.16 7.20
CA GLU A 36 9.56 -12.58 6.81
C GLU A 36 8.17 -13.12 6.48
N GLN A 37 7.15 -12.71 7.24
CA GLN A 37 5.76 -13.09 7.00
C GLN A 37 5.28 -12.59 5.62
N ILE A 38 5.54 -11.31 5.31
CA ILE A 38 5.23 -10.72 3.99
C ILE A 38 5.91 -11.50 2.85
N GLU A 39 7.18 -11.91 3.02
CA GLU A 39 7.88 -12.73 2.02
C GLU A 39 7.18 -14.07 1.79
N ARG A 40 6.88 -14.77 2.88
CA ARG A 40 6.25 -16.10 2.87
C ARG A 40 4.88 -16.04 2.21
N ASP A 41 4.07 -15.07 2.59
CA ASP A 41 2.70 -14.91 2.11
C ASP A 41 2.63 -14.45 0.66
N SER A 42 3.65 -13.77 0.16
CA SER A 42 3.72 -13.31 -1.24
C SER A 42 3.63 -14.43 -2.29
N ARG A 43 3.71 -15.69 -1.86
CA ARG A 43 3.62 -16.89 -2.69
C ARG A 43 2.18 -17.32 -2.97
N PHE A 44 1.21 -16.76 -2.24
CA PHE A 44 -0.19 -17.11 -2.33
C PHE A 44 -1.02 -15.95 -2.89
N PRO A 45 -2.23 -16.21 -3.43
CA PRO A 45 -3.20 -15.16 -3.70
C PRO A 45 -3.63 -14.48 -2.39
N LEU A 46 -3.53 -13.15 -2.33
CA LEU A 46 -3.82 -12.35 -1.13
C LEU A 46 -5.02 -11.46 -1.37
N ASN A 47 -5.93 -11.37 -0.39
CA ASN A 47 -7.12 -10.53 -0.48
C ASN A 47 -6.96 -9.22 0.31
N GLU A 48 -7.94 -8.32 0.22
CA GLU A 48 -7.89 -7.02 0.91
C GLU A 48 -7.72 -7.15 2.43
N SER A 49 -8.37 -8.14 3.05
CA SER A 49 -8.33 -8.33 4.51
C SER A 49 -6.92 -8.62 5.02
N TYR A 50 -6.10 -9.33 4.24
CA TYR A 50 -4.68 -9.53 4.55
C TYR A 50 -3.95 -8.18 4.64
N PHE A 51 -4.12 -7.31 3.65
CA PHE A 51 -3.45 -6.01 3.62
C PHE A 51 -3.95 -5.10 4.73
N GLU A 52 -5.25 -5.13 5.05
CA GLU A 52 -5.81 -4.36 6.17
C GLU A 52 -5.18 -4.77 7.51
N GLN A 53 -5.17 -6.08 7.80
CA GLN A 53 -4.57 -6.61 9.02
C GLN A 53 -3.08 -6.29 9.09
N MET A 54 -2.37 -6.38 7.96
CA MET A 54 -0.95 -6.06 7.92
C MET A 54 -0.71 -4.57 8.14
N ILE A 55 -1.52 -3.68 7.55
CA ILE A 55 -1.45 -2.22 7.78
C ILE A 55 -1.66 -1.88 9.26
N GLU A 56 -2.66 -2.49 9.90
CA GLU A 56 -2.93 -2.29 11.33
C GLU A 56 -1.75 -2.79 12.18
N THR A 57 -1.23 -3.98 11.85
CA THR A 57 -0.11 -4.59 12.58
C THR A 57 1.16 -3.74 12.48
N ILE A 58 1.53 -3.25 11.29
CA ILE A 58 2.72 -2.41 11.12
C ILE A 58 2.53 -1.02 11.72
N GLY A 59 1.29 -0.51 11.73
CA GLY A 59 0.96 0.83 12.24
C GLY A 59 1.37 1.06 13.68
N ILE A 60 1.37 0.01 14.50
CA ILE A 60 1.77 0.03 15.92
C ILE A 60 3.23 0.47 16.08
N TYR A 61 4.09 0.26 15.07
CA TYR A 61 5.52 0.54 15.12
C TYR A 61 5.93 1.88 14.49
N THR A 62 4.96 2.69 14.03
CA THR A 62 5.22 3.95 13.31
C THR A 62 6.12 4.91 14.09
N SER A 63 6.00 4.97 15.42
CA SER A 63 6.78 5.87 16.29
C SER A 63 8.14 5.29 16.72
N VAL A 64 8.26 3.97 16.82
CA VAL A 64 9.44 3.31 17.44
C VAL A 64 10.59 3.14 16.44
N CYS A 65 10.27 2.70 15.22
CA CYS A 65 11.25 2.45 14.16
C CYS A 65 10.75 2.99 12.81
N PRO A 66 10.60 4.33 12.66
CA PRO A 66 9.87 4.93 11.55
C PRO A 66 10.51 4.64 10.17
N GLU A 67 11.83 4.46 10.09
CA GLU A 67 12.55 4.10 8.87
C GLU A 67 12.19 2.70 8.38
N ILE A 68 12.21 1.72 9.29
CA ILE A 68 11.93 0.31 8.97
C ILE A 68 10.43 0.14 8.71
N PHE A 69 9.59 0.82 9.50
CA PHE A 69 8.15 0.92 9.22
C PHE A 69 7.89 1.40 7.79
N ARG A 70 8.56 2.49 7.35
CA ARG A 70 8.41 3.02 5.98
C ARG A 70 8.86 2.00 4.93
N LEU A 71 9.96 1.28 5.15
CA LEU A 71 10.43 0.23 4.24
C LEU A 71 9.42 -0.92 4.16
N ILE A 72 8.89 -1.39 5.29
CA ILE A 72 7.87 -2.44 5.33
C ILE A 72 6.58 -1.98 4.64
N LEU A 73 6.11 -0.75 4.89
CA LEU A 73 4.95 -0.18 4.21
C LEU A 73 5.17 -0.10 2.69
N THR A 74 6.37 0.30 2.27
CA THR A 74 6.75 0.34 0.84
C THR A 74 6.71 -1.06 0.24
N ARG A 75 7.25 -2.05 0.95
CA ARG A 75 7.26 -3.46 0.53
C ARG A 75 5.85 -4.05 0.46
N LEU A 76 5.01 -3.77 1.45
CA LEU A 76 3.60 -4.16 1.45
C LEU A 76 2.85 -3.53 0.27
N THR A 77 3.19 -2.28 -0.08
CA THR A 77 2.62 -1.60 -1.25
C THR A 77 3.03 -2.26 -2.56
N GLU A 78 4.31 -2.60 -2.72
CA GLU A 78 4.77 -3.35 -3.89
C GLU A 78 4.06 -4.71 -4.00
N LEU A 79 3.85 -5.40 -2.87
CA LEU A 79 3.07 -6.64 -2.84
C LEU A 79 1.60 -6.42 -3.25
N ALA A 80 0.95 -5.36 -2.77
CA ALA A 80 -0.42 -5.03 -3.16
C ALA A 80 -0.54 -4.76 -4.67
N VAL A 81 0.45 -4.09 -5.25
CA VAL A 81 0.50 -3.83 -6.70
C VAL A 81 0.68 -5.12 -7.48
N LEU A 82 1.58 -6.01 -7.04
CA LEU A 82 1.78 -7.33 -7.65
C LEU A 82 0.48 -8.14 -7.61
N THR A 83 -0.18 -8.20 -6.46
CA THR A 83 -1.45 -8.90 -6.27
C THR A 83 -2.54 -8.35 -7.18
N ALA A 84 -2.75 -7.03 -7.19
CA ALA A 84 -3.77 -6.40 -8.04
C ALA A 84 -3.48 -6.57 -9.54
N GLY A 85 -2.21 -6.48 -9.95
CA GLY A 85 -1.79 -6.73 -11.32
C GLY A 85 -2.02 -8.18 -11.75
N ASN A 86 -1.73 -9.15 -10.87
CA ASN A 86 -2.01 -10.56 -11.12
C ASN A 86 -3.51 -10.82 -11.25
N TYR A 87 -4.35 -10.21 -10.40
CA TYR A 87 -5.81 -10.29 -10.55
C TYR A 87 -6.29 -9.70 -11.87
N ALA A 88 -5.75 -8.56 -12.30
CA ALA A 88 -6.10 -7.96 -13.59
C ALA A 88 -5.70 -8.87 -14.75
N ASP A 89 -4.49 -9.43 -14.74
CA ASP A 89 -3.99 -10.34 -15.77
C ASP A 89 -4.75 -11.68 -15.79
N ALA A 90 -5.26 -12.13 -14.63
CA ALA A 90 -6.10 -13.31 -14.49
C ALA A 90 -7.58 -13.05 -14.82
N CYS A 91 -7.95 -11.84 -15.26
CA CYS A 91 -9.33 -11.42 -15.51
C CYS A 91 -10.23 -11.45 -14.27
N GLU A 92 -9.67 -11.43 -13.07
CA GLU A 92 -10.40 -11.29 -11.81
C GLU A 92 -10.68 -9.80 -11.53
N PHE A 93 -11.43 -9.15 -12.44
CA PHE A 93 -11.57 -7.70 -12.46
C PHE A 93 -12.16 -7.11 -11.19
N THR A 94 -13.08 -7.82 -10.52
CA THR A 94 -13.64 -7.38 -9.25
C THR A 94 -12.56 -7.29 -8.18
N ALA A 95 -11.74 -8.34 -8.04
CA ALA A 95 -10.64 -8.37 -7.07
C ALA A 95 -9.58 -7.30 -7.38
N ALA A 96 -9.17 -7.16 -8.64
CA ALA A 96 -8.25 -6.10 -9.05
C ALA A 96 -8.85 -4.70 -8.79
N GLY A 97 -10.14 -4.52 -9.08
CA GLY A 97 -10.87 -3.29 -8.83
C GLY A 97 -10.99 -2.96 -7.35
N ASP A 98 -11.14 -3.96 -6.48
CA ASP A 98 -11.18 -3.81 -5.03
C ASP A 98 -9.87 -3.30 -4.44
N PHE A 99 -8.75 -3.69 -5.03
CA PHE A 99 -7.46 -3.11 -4.68
C PHE A 99 -7.29 -1.67 -5.16
N LEU A 100 -7.89 -1.29 -6.28
CA LEU A 100 -7.54 -0.05 -6.99
C LEU A 100 -8.63 1.04 -6.97
N VAL A 101 -9.84 0.73 -7.43
CA VAL A 101 -10.87 1.70 -7.79
C VAL A 101 -12.17 1.57 -7.00
N ASN A 102 -12.47 0.42 -6.39
CA ASN A 102 -13.70 0.18 -5.65
C ASN A 102 -13.45 0.51 -4.18
N PRO A 103 -13.92 1.65 -3.64
CA PRO A 103 -13.71 1.97 -2.25
C PRO A 103 -14.49 1.00 -1.35
N LYS A 104 -13.89 0.66 -0.22
CA LYS A 104 -14.44 -0.29 0.76
C LYS A 104 -15.70 0.24 1.44
N HIS A 105 -15.79 1.57 1.59
CA HIS A 105 -16.94 2.24 2.20
C HIS A 105 -17.21 3.58 1.54
N ILE A 106 -18.39 3.70 0.93
CA ILE A 106 -18.95 4.96 0.44
C ILE A 106 -20.25 5.25 1.19
N ASP A 107 -20.35 6.45 1.76
CA ASP A 107 -21.60 7.01 2.26
C ASP A 107 -22.26 7.83 1.15
N ILE A 108 -23.55 7.59 0.90
CA ILE A 108 -24.35 8.38 -0.03
C ILE A 108 -25.26 9.27 0.79
N HIS A 109 -25.00 10.57 0.76
CA HIS A 109 -25.85 11.56 1.39
C HIS A 109 -26.96 11.98 0.42
N ILE A 110 -28.19 12.07 0.93
CA ILE A 110 -29.37 12.42 0.15
C ILE A 110 -29.95 13.71 0.73
N LYS A 111 -30.22 14.69 -0.13
CA LYS A 111 -30.81 15.97 0.28
C LYS A 111 -32.14 15.74 0.98
N GLY A 112 -32.31 16.36 2.16
CA GLY A 112 -33.52 16.21 2.98
C GLY A 112 -33.50 14.98 3.91
N PHE A 113 -32.46 14.15 3.87
CA PHE A 113 -32.26 13.05 4.81
C PHE A 113 -31.11 13.38 5.77
N ASN A 114 -31.30 13.07 7.05
CA ASN A 114 -30.31 13.36 8.09
C ASN A 114 -29.18 12.30 8.15
N ALA A 115 -29.45 11.07 7.73
CA ALA A 115 -28.49 9.98 7.78
C ALA A 115 -28.06 9.56 6.36
N PRO A 116 -26.76 9.31 6.11
CA PRO A 116 -26.32 8.77 4.84
C PRO A 116 -26.75 7.31 4.66
N VAL A 117 -26.98 6.92 3.42
CA VAL A 117 -27.15 5.51 3.03
C VAL A 117 -25.78 4.94 2.72
N ARG A 118 -25.38 3.87 3.42
CA ARG A 118 -24.14 3.16 3.11
C ARG A 118 -24.31 2.42 1.78
N LYS A 119 -23.42 2.69 0.82
CA LYS A 119 -23.37 1.93 -0.44
C LYS A 119 -22.82 0.53 -0.20
N HIS A 120 -23.60 -0.49 -0.52
CA HIS A 120 -23.10 -1.84 -0.70
C HIS A 120 -22.18 -1.91 -1.94
N ARG A 121 -21.00 -2.52 -1.78
CA ARG A 121 -20.04 -2.70 -2.89
C ARG A 121 -20.67 -3.53 -4.00
N HIS A 122 -20.20 -3.30 -5.24
CA HIS A 122 -20.62 -4.00 -6.47
C HIS A 122 -22.08 -3.89 -6.90
N LEU A 123 -23.00 -3.51 -6.02
CA LEU A 123 -24.38 -3.19 -6.38
C LEU A 123 -24.46 -1.79 -6.99
N ARG A 124 -25.41 -1.61 -7.93
CA ARG A 124 -25.65 -0.32 -8.58
C ARG A 124 -26.30 0.64 -7.60
N ILE A 125 -25.93 1.93 -7.67
CA ILE A 125 -26.53 2.96 -6.80
C ILE A 125 -28.03 3.09 -7.08
N SER A 126 -28.43 3.00 -8.36
CA SER A 126 -29.83 3.07 -8.76
C SER A 126 -30.69 1.97 -8.16
N GLU A 127 -30.14 0.77 -7.97
CA GLU A 127 -30.84 -0.36 -7.34
C GLU A 127 -30.98 -0.12 -5.83
N GLN A 128 -29.93 0.39 -5.19
CA GLN A 128 -29.91 0.61 -3.75
C GLN A 128 -30.77 1.79 -3.30
N LEU A 129 -30.91 2.80 -4.16
CA LEU A 129 -31.70 4.01 -3.89
C LEU A 129 -33.08 3.97 -4.53
N ALA A 130 -33.43 2.90 -5.26
CA ALA A 130 -34.73 2.72 -5.92
C ALA A 130 -35.94 3.13 -5.05
N PRO A 131 -36.02 2.76 -3.76
CA PRO A 131 -37.16 3.14 -2.92
C PRO A 131 -37.30 4.65 -2.62
N LEU A 132 -36.24 5.42 -2.86
CA LEU A 132 -36.13 6.84 -2.50
C LEU A 132 -36.17 7.77 -3.72
N MET A 133 -36.13 7.21 -4.93
CA MET A 133 -36.00 7.96 -6.18
C MET A 133 -37.33 8.16 -6.89
N ASP A 134 -37.44 9.29 -7.59
CA ASP A 134 -38.39 9.41 -8.71
C ASP A 134 -37.79 8.76 -9.97
N PHE A 135 -38.50 7.77 -10.52
CA PHE A 135 -38.07 7.00 -11.69
C PHE A 135 -38.31 7.72 -13.02
N SER A 136 -38.97 8.88 -13.03
CA SER A 136 -39.15 9.66 -14.26
C SER A 136 -37.81 10.05 -14.91
N ASN A 137 -36.79 10.34 -14.11
CA ASN A 137 -35.40 10.53 -14.56
C ASN A 137 -34.40 10.23 -13.42
N PRO A 138 -34.02 8.94 -13.22
CA PRO A 138 -33.22 8.53 -12.06
C PRO A 138 -31.82 9.12 -12.06
N ILE A 139 -31.19 9.30 -13.23
CA ILE A 139 -29.85 9.88 -13.33
C ILE A 139 -29.87 11.35 -12.90
N ARG A 140 -30.80 12.15 -13.43
CA ARG A 140 -30.92 13.56 -13.06
C ARG A 140 -31.29 13.72 -11.59
N TRP A 141 -32.13 12.84 -11.06
CA TRP A 141 -32.45 12.83 -9.64
C TRP A 141 -31.21 12.57 -8.78
N LEU A 142 -30.41 11.55 -9.12
CA LEU A 142 -29.19 11.21 -8.39
C LEU A 142 -28.20 12.38 -8.38
N ILE A 143 -27.95 13.00 -9.53
CA ILE A 143 -27.03 14.15 -9.65
C ILE A 143 -27.48 15.32 -8.78
N ASN A 144 -28.78 15.61 -8.72
CA ASN A 144 -29.29 16.80 -8.03
C ASN A 144 -29.54 16.59 -6.53
N ASN A 145 -29.76 15.35 -6.09
CA ASN A 145 -30.19 15.04 -4.73
C ASN A 145 -29.16 14.26 -3.92
N THR A 146 -28.06 13.82 -4.52
CA THR A 146 -27.07 13.02 -3.81
C THR A 146 -25.65 13.57 -3.92
N PHE A 147 -24.85 13.32 -2.89
CA PHE A 147 -23.40 13.44 -2.96
C PHE A 147 -22.76 12.27 -2.22
N THR A 148 -21.58 11.86 -2.67
CA THR A 148 -20.88 10.70 -2.12
C THR A 148 -19.69 11.11 -1.27
N HIS A 149 -19.50 10.44 -0.14
CA HIS A 149 -18.31 10.58 0.69
C HIS A 149 -17.61 9.23 0.82
N ILE A 150 -16.37 9.15 0.35
CA ILE A 150 -15.54 7.94 0.49
C ILE A 150 -14.97 7.91 1.92
N ARG A 151 -15.47 7.00 2.76
CA ARG A 151 -14.99 6.81 4.13
C ARG A 151 -13.76 5.92 4.21
N LYS A 152 -13.70 4.88 3.36
CA LYS A 152 -12.56 3.98 3.26
C LYS A 152 -12.23 3.76 1.78
N LYS A 153 -11.04 4.20 1.37
CA LYS A 153 -10.51 4.03 0.01
C LYS A 153 -10.22 2.55 -0.28
N ALA A 154 -10.02 2.22 -1.55
CA ALA A 154 -9.41 0.95 -1.96
C ALA A 154 -7.98 0.81 -1.38
N ILE A 155 -7.44 -0.41 -1.37
CA ILE A 155 -6.13 -0.72 -0.73
C ILE A 155 -4.98 0.12 -1.29
N LEU A 156 -4.80 0.16 -2.61
CA LEU A 156 -3.68 0.84 -3.26
C LEU A 156 -3.69 2.36 -3.06
N PRO A 157 -4.82 3.08 -3.28
CA PRO A 157 -4.89 4.50 -2.93
C PRO A 157 -4.61 4.77 -1.45
N CYS A 158 -5.07 3.89 -0.55
CA CYS A 158 -4.82 4.03 0.89
C CYS A 158 -3.33 3.91 1.21
N LEU A 159 -2.66 2.86 0.73
CA LEU A 159 -1.23 2.65 0.92
C LEU A 159 -0.38 3.78 0.31
N ARG A 160 -0.72 4.23 -0.89
CA ARG A 160 -0.07 5.36 -1.56
C ARG A 160 -0.16 6.63 -0.71
N ASP A 161 -1.32 6.94 -0.16
CA ASP A 161 -1.52 8.12 0.68
C ASP A 161 -0.73 8.02 1.99
N MET A 162 -0.68 6.84 2.61
CA MET A 162 0.14 6.60 3.80
C MET A 162 1.64 6.81 3.51
N LEU A 163 2.12 6.29 2.37
CA LEU A 163 3.51 6.50 1.94
C LEU A 163 3.82 7.98 1.69
N LYS A 164 2.92 8.69 1.00
CA LYS A 164 3.06 10.14 0.77
C LYS A 164 3.07 10.92 2.09
N ALA A 165 2.15 10.60 3.00
CA ALA A 165 2.05 11.25 4.31
C ALA A 165 3.27 11.00 5.20
N SER A 166 4.01 9.90 4.99
CA SER A 166 5.24 9.61 5.73
C SER A 166 6.40 10.59 5.44
N GLY A 167 6.30 11.42 4.39
CA GLY A 167 7.19 12.54 4.10
C GLY A 167 8.64 12.19 3.72
N ARG A 168 9.01 10.91 3.67
CA ARG A 168 10.39 10.43 3.41
C ARG A 168 10.50 9.44 2.24
N ILE A 169 9.43 9.31 1.46
CA ILE A 169 9.41 8.48 0.24
C ILE A 169 9.78 9.34 -0.97
N SER A 170 10.59 8.80 -1.88
CA SER A 170 11.01 9.50 -3.08
C SER A 170 9.79 9.85 -3.96
N PRO A 171 9.69 11.10 -4.47
CA PRO A 171 8.67 11.46 -5.46
C PRO A 171 8.66 10.54 -6.68
N ASP A 172 9.84 10.11 -7.15
CA ASP A 172 9.98 9.21 -8.31
C ASP A 172 9.35 7.84 -8.06
N TYR A 173 9.44 7.36 -6.82
CA TYR A 173 8.79 6.12 -6.43
C TYR A 173 7.27 6.28 -6.41
N LEU A 174 6.74 7.38 -5.86
CA LEU A 174 5.31 7.66 -5.87
C LEU A 174 4.76 7.78 -7.30
N GLU A 175 5.51 8.42 -8.20
CA GLU A 175 5.15 8.50 -9.62
C GLU A 175 5.18 7.11 -10.29
N THR A 176 6.17 6.28 -9.95
CA THR A 176 6.25 4.89 -10.44
C THR A 176 5.06 4.07 -9.94
N LEU A 177 4.68 4.24 -8.67
CA LEU A 177 3.50 3.60 -8.09
C LEU A 177 2.22 4.04 -8.81
N ASP A 178 2.06 5.34 -9.10
CA ASP A 178 0.95 5.86 -9.89
C ASP A 178 0.90 5.25 -11.28
N LYS A 179 2.04 5.12 -11.97
CA LYS A 179 2.12 4.45 -13.28
C LYS A 179 1.70 2.99 -13.20
N LYS A 180 2.09 2.26 -12.15
CA LYS A 180 1.65 0.86 -11.94
C LYS A 180 0.15 0.79 -11.67
N MET A 181 -0.40 1.69 -10.85
CA MET A 181 -1.84 1.80 -10.59
C MET A 181 -2.63 2.09 -11.88
N CYS A 182 -2.20 3.06 -12.69
CA CYS A 182 -2.78 3.34 -14.00
C CYS A 182 -2.70 2.12 -14.93
N ARG A 183 -1.55 1.42 -14.93
CA ARG A 183 -1.37 0.22 -15.74
C ARG A 183 -2.38 -0.89 -15.37
N ILE A 184 -2.66 -1.09 -14.09
CA ILE A 184 -3.70 -2.05 -13.65
C ILE A 184 -5.06 -1.64 -14.21
N ALA A 185 -5.45 -0.36 -14.08
CA ALA A 185 -6.70 0.15 -14.63
C ALA A 185 -6.79 -0.01 -16.15
N ASP A 186 -5.72 0.32 -16.87
CA ASP A 186 -5.63 0.18 -18.33
C ASP A 186 -5.79 -1.27 -18.77
N THR A 187 -5.18 -2.22 -18.04
CA THR A 187 -5.32 -3.67 -18.30
C THR A 187 -6.78 -4.10 -18.14
N ILE A 188 -7.43 -3.72 -17.05
CA ILE A 188 -8.86 -4.04 -16.80
C ILE A 188 -9.72 -3.46 -17.93
N ALA A 189 -9.54 -2.17 -18.25
CA ALA A 189 -10.31 -1.50 -19.28
C ALA A 189 -10.09 -2.14 -20.67
N PHE A 190 -8.84 -2.49 -20.99
CA PHE A 190 -8.50 -3.17 -22.24
C PHE A 190 -9.18 -4.53 -22.35
N LEU A 191 -9.04 -5.39 -21.35
CA LEU A 191 -9.62 -6.74 -21.37
C LEU A 191 -11.16 -6.71 -21.38
N MET A 192 -11.77 -5.82 -20.60
CA MET A 192 -13.22 -5.60 -20.64
C MET A 192 -13.69 -5.08 -22.02
N SER A 193 -12.96 -4.15 -22.64
CA SER A 193 -13.30 -3.63 -23.98
C SER A 193 -13.14 -4.71 -25.05
N TRP A 194 -12.18 -5.60 -24.87
CA TRP A 194 -12.01 -6.79 -25.71
C TRP A 194 -13.03 -7.89 -25.38
N LYS A 195 -13.93 -7.67 -24.42
CA LYS A 195 -14.97 -8.62 -23.98
C LYS A 195 -14.39 -9.94 -23.48
N VAL A 196 -13.24 -9.90 -22.82
CA VAL A 196 -12.66 -11.06 -22.14
C VAL A 196 -13.34 -11.20 -20.79
N GLU A 197 -14.04 -12.30 -20.55
CA GLU A 197 -14.82 -12.47 -19.32
C GLU A 197 -14.04 -13.13 -18.19
N ASN A 198 -13.10 -14.02 -18.53
CA ASN A 198 -12.33 -14.80 -17.58
C ASN A 198 -11.02 -15.30 -18.21
N LEU A 199 -10.18 -15.93 -17.39
CA LEU A 199 -8.87 -16.42 -17.80
C LEU A 199 -8.94 -17.50 -18.90
N SER A 200 -9.97 -18.36 -18.91
CA SER A 200 -10.13 -19.38 -19.94
C SER A 200 -10.38 -18.74 -21.30
N ASP A 201 -11.29 -17.76 -21.36
CA ASP A 201 -11.58 -17.00 -22.58
C ASP A 201 -10.33 -16.25 -23.08
N LEU A 202 -9.56 -15.62 -22.17
CA LEU A 202 -8.29 -15.00 -22.53
C LEU A 202 -7.32 -16.02 -23.14
N HIS A 203 -7.20 -17.20 -22.53
CA HIS A 203 -6.32 -18.25 -23.01
C HIS A 203 -6.70 -18.71 -24.42
N ASP A 204 -7.98 -19.05 -24.63
CA ASP A 204 -8.49 -19.55 -25.91
C ASP A 204 -8.27 -18.53 -27.03
N ARG A 205 -8.53 -17.25 -26.76
CA ARG A 205 -8.27 -16.16 -27.72
C ARG A 205 -6.78 -16.02 -28.03
N LEU A 206 -5.92 -16.10 -27.02
CA LEU A 206 -4.47 -16.02 -27.23
C LEU A 206 -3.89 -17.21 -28.00
N GLN A 207 -4.51 -18.39 -27.92
CA GLN A 207 -4.14 -19.55 -28.74
C GLN A 207 -4.59 -19.40 -30.19
N ALA A 208 -5.76 -18.81 -30.42
CA ALA A 208 -6.27 -18.53 -31.76
C ALA A 208 -5.58 -17.32 -32.43
N ALA A 209 -5.04 -16.39 -31.63
CA ALA A 209 -4.43 -15.16 -32.10
C ALA A 209 -3.11 -15.40 -32.85
N GLY A 210 -2.89 -14.60 -33.91
CA GLY A 210 -1.60 -14.54 -34.58
C GLY A 210 -0.51 -13.94 -33.69
N ARG A 211 0.77 -14.14 -34.04
CA ARG A 211 1.92 -13.69 -33.24
C ARG A 211 1.87 -12.19 -32.88
N ASN A 212 1.50 -11.33 -33.84
CA ASN A 212 1.49 -9.88 -33.62
C ASN A 212 0.38 -9.45 -32.64
N GLU A 213 -0.79 -10.07 -32.74
CA GLU A 213 -1.90 -9.82 -31.82
C GLU A 213 -1.55 -10.30 -30.41
N ARG A 214 -0.99 -11.51 -30.30
CA ARG A 214 -0.50 -12.01 -29.01
C ARG A 214 0.52 -11.06 -28.38
N LEU A 215 1.52 -10.62 -29.13
CA LEU A 215 2.50 -9.65 -28.62
C LEU A 215 1.86 -8.32 -28.21
N PHE A 216 0.85 -7.87 -28.94
CA PHE A 216 0.09 -6.66 -28.59
C PHE A 216 -0.66 -6.83 -27.26
N VAL A 217 -1.39 -7.94 -27.08
CA VAL A 217 -2.11 -8.26 -25.83
C VAL A 217 -1.13 -8.42 -24.67
N GLU A 218 -0.02 -9.13 -24.87
CA GLU A 218 1.00 -9.30 -23.84
C GLU A 218 1.61 -7.96 -23.38
N LYS A 219 1.73 -6.99 -24.30
CA LYS A 219 2.13 -5.61 -23.99
C LYS A 219 1.03 -4.80 -23.31
N LYS A 220 -0.19 -5.31 -23.15
CA LYS A 220 -1.26 -4.68 -22.36
C LYS A 220 -1.36 -5.23 -20.94
N LEU A 221 -0.91 -6.47 -20.69
CA LEU A 221 -0.91 -7.09 -19.37
C LEU A 221 0.05 -6.41 -18.38
N CYS A 222 -0.23 -6.47 -17.09
CA CYS A 222 0.56 -5.87 -16.02
C CYS A 222 1.95 -6.50 -15.93
N ARG A 223 2.03 -7.83 -15.79
CA ARG A 223 3.27 -8.63 -15.71
C ARG A 223 4.35 -8.00 -14.81
N PHE A 224 3.94 -7.46 -13.67
CA PHE A 224 4.87 -6.85 -12.73
C PHE A 224 5.83 -7.90 -12.16
N ASN A 225 7.09 -7.51 -11.93
CA ASN A 225 8.09 -8.38 -11.35
C ASN A 225 8.34 -8.03 -9.88
N LYS A 226 8.88 -8.99 -9.12
CA LYS A 226 9.14 -8.86 -7.68
C LYS A 226 10.48 -8.20 -7.34
N THR A 227 11.18 -7.59 -8.29
CA THR A 227 12.57 -7.13 -8.09
C THR A 227 12.66 -6.13 -6.92
N LEU A 228 11.90 -5.04 -6.98
CA LEU A 228 11.92 -4.02 -5.93
C LEU A 228 11.38 -4.55 -4.58
N PHE A 229 10.33 -5.37 -4.62
CA PHE A 229 9.80 -6.05 -3.44
C PHE A 229 10.87 -6.90 -2.72
N ASN A 230 11.68 -7.64 -3.48
CA ASN A 230 12.76 -8.48 -2.96
C ASN A 230 13.94 -7.64 -2.46
N GLU A 231 14.30 -6.57 -3.18
CA GLU A 231 15.37 -5.65 -2.78
C GLU A 231 15.06 -5.00 -1.43
N ILE A 232 13.86 -4.43 -1.25
CA ILE A 232 13.45 -3.82 0.02
C ILE A 232 13.48 -4.86 1.16
N GLY A 233 13.05 -6.10 0.88
CA GLY A 233 13.08 -7.18 1.87
C GLY A 233 14.48 -7.50 2.39
N LYS A 234 15.48 -7.48 1.50
CA LYS A 234 16.90 -7.67 1.86
C LYS A 234 17.44 -6.46 2.60
N ASP A 235 17.11 -5.25 2.17
CA ASP A 235 17.54 -4.02 2.84
C ASP A 235 17.09 -4.00 4.30
N ILE A 236 15.84 -4.40 4.57
CA ILE A 236 15.31 -4.51 5.94
C ILE A 236 16.10 -5.53 6.77
N GLN A 237 16.42 -6.70 6.21
CA GLN A 237 17.24 -7.71 6.88
C GLN A 237 18.64 -7.19 7.22
N VAL A 238 19.30 -6.52 6.28
CA VAL A 238 20.65 -5.94 6.48
C VAL A 238 20.63 -4.87 7.56
N ILE A 239 19.71 -3.89 7.45
CA ILE A 239 19.59 -2.77 8.41
C ILE A 239 19.33 -3.29 9.83
N THR A 240 18.62 -4.41 9.96
CA THR A 240 18.27 -4.94 11.28
C THR A 240 19.37 -5.80 11.90
N ASN A 241 20.10 -6.56 11.08
CA ASN A 241 21.19 -7.42 11.55
C ASN A 241 22.48 -6.66 11.84
N ASP A 242 22.67 -5.49 11.21
CA ASP A 242 23.85 -4.67 11.42
C ASP A 242 23.61 -3.64 12.55
N THR A 243 24.06 -3.98 13.76
CA THR A 243 24.01 -3.07 14.93
C THR A 243 24.86 -1.80 14.74
N ALA A 244 25.70 -1.72 13.70
CA ALA A 244 26.61 -0.60 13.45
C ALA A 244 26.18 0.33 12.29
N VAL A 245 25.23 -0.08 11.42
CA VAL A 245 24.84 0.74 10.25
C VAL A 245 23.76 1.76 10.61
N LYS A 246 24.18 2.78 11.38
CA LYS A 246 23.46 4.06 11.54
C LYS A 246 23.68 5.02 10.36
N ARG A 247 24.29 4.59 9.25
CA ARG A 247 24.70 5.51 8.18
C ARG A 247 24.39 4.98 6.77
N TYR A 248 23.36 5.59 6.19
CA TYR A 248 23.12 5.71 4.75
C TYR A 248 22.95 4.40 3.95
N PHE A 249 21.90 3.65 4.24
CA PHE A 249 21.26 2.83 3.20
C PHE A 249 19.80 3.25 3.10
N PHE A 250 19.54 4.14 2.16
CA PHE A 250 18.21 4.34 1.64
C PHE A 250 18.16 3.65 0.28
N PRO A 251 17.26 2.68 0.05
CA PRO A 251 16.99 2.22 -1.30
C PRO A 251 16.68 3.45 -2.17
N LYS A 252 16.92 3.38 -3.48
CA LYS A 252 16.58 4.49 -4.41
C LYS A 252 15.12 4.98 -4.25
N ALA A 253 14.24 4.15 -3.69
CA ALA A 253 12.85 4.48 -3.35
C ALA A 253 12.65 5.41 -2.14
N VAL A 254 13.66 5.59 -1.27
CA VAL A 254 13.57 6.33 0.01
C VAL A 254 14.68 7.37 0.09
N ILE A 255 15.01 8.07 -1.01
CA ILE A 255 15.93 9.21 -0.93
C ILE A 255 15.18 10.39 -0.30
N PRO A 256 15.70 11.04 0.76
CA PRO A 256 15.06 12.21 1.33
C PRO A 256 15.08 13.36 0.31
N GLY A 257 13.89 13.79 -0.13
CA GLY A 257 13.70 15.15 -0.64
C GLY A 257 14.05 16.13 0.48
N ASN A 258 14.78 17.18 0.14
CA ASN A 258 15.17 18.26 1.07
C ASN A 258 13.99 18.68 1.95
N THR A 259 14.18 18.61 3.27
CA THR A 259 13.22 19.05 4.28
C THR A 259 12.85 20.52 4.07
N PRO A 260 11.57 20.89 3.95
CA PRO A 260 11.15 22.25 4.20
C PRO A 260 11.32 22.55 5.70
N ASN A 261 11.74 23.79 5.96
CA ASN A 261 12.03 24.37 7.26
C ASN A 261 10.85 24.16 8.24
N ILE A 262 11.14 23.63 9.43
CA ILE A 262 10.19 23.51 10.54
C ILE A 262 9.97 24.92 11.08
N ASN A 263 8.86 25.53 10.68
CA ASN A 263 8.18 26.63 11.37
C ASN A 263 6.79 26.76 10.75
N ASP A 264 5.92 25.79 11.00
CA ASP A 264 4.48 26.03 10.89
C ASP A 264 3.73 25.19 11.92
N SER A 265 3.57 25.79 13.10
CA SER A 265 2.74 25.28 14.17
C SER A 265 1.29 25.63 13.87
N SER A 266 0.59 24.78 13.13
CA SER A 266 -0.87 24.74 13.17
C SER A 266 -1.42 23.40 12.66
N LEU A 267 -2.42 22.89 13.40
CA LEU A 267 -3.41 21.86 13.00
C LEU A 267 -2.90 20.39 13.11
N CYS A 268 -3.58 19.42 13.72
CA CYS A 268 -5.00 19.21 13.99
C CYS A 268 -5.22 18.39 15.27
N HIS A 269 -6.20 18.80 16.08
CA HIS A 269 -7.04 17.87 16.82
C HIS A 269 -8.05 17.28 15.84
N TYR A 270 -8.09 15.95 15.74
CA TYR A 270 -9.29 15.15 15.46
C TYR A 270 -9.12 13.82 16.17
#